data_AF-A0A4Q3BUD7-F1
#
_entry.id   AF-A0A4Q3BUD7-F1
#
_cell.length_a   1.000
_cell.length_b   1.000
_cell.length_c   1.000
_cell.angle_alpha   90.00
_cell.angle_beta   90.00
_cell.angle_gamma   90.00
#
_symmetry.space_group_name_H-M   'P 1'
#
loop_
_entity.id
_entity.type
_entity.pdbx_description
1 polymer ?
#
loop_
_entity_poly.entity_id
_entity_poly.type
_entity_poly.pdbx_seq_one_letter_code
_entity_poly.pdbx_strand_id
1 'polypeptide(L)'
;MTRFIFVFLMIGFCPPAYSQVIKDTLKPSFEWNILLIDFPFQRDAAQAESNRRKQSSPLDPTGITLGDYANFYRNLNMGQVTDMARNVHGTLYYINNRLWNKWLPPSSNRKYLMNRVLANLTALGTDYIATKLPYGYAFQHEEFHRSVMSVRGIYSYDEVWKFGKGFDIAVTRVKDEDLIYLKKNHPADMVRLSAAGVEGEYAYFKRMREDNFFKHTGYPFVGLSIIGTMHAINYVNLPFAKRFNNITDSILAHDKNDILARDFTGYDFSAWVYDLHRPDEAYEARGSWPGGVGIKRPIKESDLTPQMKSFLRETGNMQYLNLISPFMIGIN
;
A
#
# COMPACT_ATOMS: atom_id res chain seq x y z
N MET A 1 28.04 1.18 -1.84
CA MET A 1 28.20 -0.24 -2.18
C MET A 1 29.13 -0.88 -1.17
N THR A 2 28.64 -1.28 0.01
CA THR A 2 29.24 -2.24 0.97
C THR A 2 28.50 -2.17 2.31
N ARG A 3 27.29 -2.75 2.40
CA ARG A 3 26.64 -3.21 3.65
C ARG A 3 25.56 -4.23 3.32
N PHE A 4 25.95 -5.41 2.84
CA PHE A 4 25.03 -6.52 2.59
C PHE A 4 25.71 -7.85 2.88
N ILE A 5 26.04 -8.11 4.14
CA ILE A 5 26.28 -9.46 4.65
C ILE A 5 25.86 -9.45 6.11
N PHE A 6 24.57 -9.64 6.41
CA PHE A 6 24.11 -10.09 7.74
C PHE A 6 22.63 -10.45 7.70
N VAL A 7 22.27 -11.58 7.06
CA VAL A 7 21.03 -12.32 7.41
C VAL A 7 21.19 -13.84 7.28
N PHE A 8 22.11 -14.39 6.49
CA PHE A 8 22.18 -15.87 6.29
C PHE A 8 23.12 -16.67 7.22
N LEU A 9 23.64 -16.08 8.31
CA LEU A 9 24.70 -16.71 9.13
C LEU A 9 24.33 -16.91 10.61
N MET A 10 23.07 -17.24 10.89
CA MET A 10 22.61 -17.66 12.24
C MET A 10 21.98 -19.05 12.23
N ILE A 11 22.50 -19.98 11.42
CA ILE A 11 22.10 -21.41 11.44
C ILE A 11 23.23 -22.31 11.98
N GLY A 12 24.44 -21.78 12.21
CA GLY A 12 25.62 -22.60 12.48
C GLY A 12 26.05 -22.82 13.93
N PHE A 13 25.56 -22.06 14.92
CA PHE A 13 26.17 -22.03 16.26
C PHE A 13 25.22 -22.04 17.46
N CYS A 14 23.94 -22.40 17.27
CA CYS A 14 23.13 -22.80 18.41
C CYS A 14 23.39 -24.29 18.70
N PRO A 15 23.53 -24.71 19.97
CA PRO A 15 23.38 -26.12 20.34
C PRO A 15 22.04 -26.64 19.79
N PRO A 16 21.78 -27.96 19.74
CA PRO A 16 20.47 -28.48 19.35
C PRO A 16 19.45 -28.09 20.42
N ALA A 17 19.05 -26.82 20.44
CA ALA A 17 17.78 -26.39 20.94
C ALA A 17 16.79 -27.26 20.19
N TYR A 18 15.90 -27.89 20.94
CA TYR A 18 14.70 -28.52 20.44
C TYR A 18 13.81 -27.44 19.80
N SER A 19 14.29 -26.83 18.71
CA SER A 19 13.46 -26.16 17.74
C SER A 19 12.66 -27.27 17.10
N GLN A 20 11.51 -27.60 17.70
CA GLN A 20 10.44 -28.20 16.95
C GLN A 20 10.16 -27.21 15.84
N VAL A 21 10.65 -27.51 14.63
CA VAL A 21 10.04 -26.98 13.42
C VAL A 21 8.61 -27.48 13.50
N ILE A 22 7.69 -26.64 13.99
CA ILE A 22 6.26 -26.94 13.98
C ILE A 22 5.94 -27.17 12.52
N LYS A 23 5.75 -28.44 12.17
CA LYS A 23 5.43 -28.80 10.80
C LYS A 23 4.00 -28.35 10.57
N ASP A 24 3.84 -27.32 9.76
CA ASP A 24 2.53 -27.00 9.21
C ASP A 24 2.19 -28.04 8.12
N THR A 25 1.92 -29.26 8.59
CA THR A 25 1.50 -30.42 7.79
C THR A 25 -0.01 -30.46 7.61
N LEU A 26 -0.69 -29.41 8.07
CA LEU A 26 -2.12 -29.27 7.93
C LEU A 26 -2.47 -29.18 6.44
N LYS A 27 -3.68 -29.64 6.14
CA LYS A 27 -4.22 -29.55 4.79
C LYS A 27 -4.29 -28.05 4.43
N PRO A 28 -3.87 -27.64 3.22
CA PRO A 28 -3.99 -26.26 2.79
C PRO A 28 -5.43 -25.78 3.00
N SER A 29 -5.57 -24.64 3.66
CA SER A 29 -6.84 -24.03 4.00
C SER A 29 -6.88 -22.58 3.51
N PHE A 30 -8.07 -22.12 3.20
CA PHE A 30 -8.35 -20.76 2.81
C PHE A 30 -9.84 -20.49 3.00
N GLU A 31 -10.16 -19.26 3.40
CA GLU A 31 -11.50 -18.78 3.67
C GLU A 31 -11.63 -17.41 3.03
N TRP A 32 -12.65 -17.16 2.22
CA TRP A 32 -12.94 -15.82 1.72
C TRP A 32 -13.52 -14.95 2.83
N ASN A 33 -12.98 -13.75 3.02
CA ASN A 33 -13.57 -12.76 3.92
C ASN A 33 -14.14 -11.57 3.13
N ILE A 34 -15.41 -11.22 3.32
CA ILE A 34 -16.05 -10.10 2.64
C ILE A 34 -16.73 -9.24 3.69
N LEU A 35 -16.15 -8.08 4.00
CA LEU A 35 -16.78 -7.10 4.88
C LEU A 35 -17.86 -6.34 4.10
N LEU A 36 -19.12 -6.71 4.30
CA LEU A 36 -20.25 -6.19 3.51
C LEU A 36 -20.73 -4.81 3.97
N ILE A 37 -20.68 -4.53 5.27
CA ILE A 37 -21.29 -3.34 5.86
C ILE A 37 -20.29 -2.61 6.75
N ASP A 38 -20.09 -1.34 6.45
CA ASP A 38 -19.46 -0.34 7.31
C ASP A 38 -20.24 0.96 7.11
N PHE A 39 -21.34 1.10 7.86
CA PHE A 39 -22.35 2.12 7.58
C PHE A 39 -21.82 3.56 7.65
N PRO A 40 -20.96 3.94 8.62
CA PRO A 40 -20.31 5.26 8.60
C PRO A 40 -19.53 5.51 7.31
N PHE A 41 -18.63 4.59 6.94
CA PHE A 41 -17.81 4.76 5.74
C PHE A 41 -18.64 4.70 4.46
N GLN A 42 -19.62 3.80 4.37
CA GLN A 42 -20.48 3.65 3.20
C GLN A 42 -21.27 4.92 2.89
N ARG A 43 -21.67 5.66 3.92
CA ARG A 43 -22.29 6.97 3.74
C ARG A 43 -21.32 7.97 3.11
N ASP A 44 -20.08 8.04 3.60
CA ASP A 44 -19.08 8.98 3.08
C ASP A 44 -18.63 8.60 1.65
N ALA A 45 -18.46 7.30 1.38
CA ALA A 45 -18.24 6.77 0.05
C ALA A 45 -19.38 7.12 -0.92
N ALA A 46 -20.64 7.00 -0.48
CA ALA A 46 -21.79 7.43 -1.27
C ALA A 46 -21.81 8.95 -1.48
N GLN A 47 -21.35 9.75 -0.52
CA GLN A 47 -21.18 11.19 -0.70
C GLN A 47 -20.10 11.51 -1.75
N ALA A 48 -18.96 10.81 -1.73
CA ALA A 48 -17.93 10.95 -2.74
C ALA A 48 -18.45 10.60 -4.15
N GLU A 49 -19.23 9.53 -4.29
CA GLU A 49 -19.89 9.18 -5.56
C GLU A 49 -20.95 10.20 -6.00
N SER A 50 -21.72 10.75 -5.06
CA SER A 50 -22.69 11.82 -5.36
C SER A 50 -21.95 13.06 -5.88
N ASN A 51 -20.84 13.43 -5.23
CA ASN A 51 -20.02 14.56 -5.63
C ASN A 51 -19.37 14.35 -7.00
N ARG A 52 -18.91 13.13 -7.31
CA ARG A 52 -18.47 12.74 -8.66
C ARG A 52 -19.58 12.92 -9.69
N ARG A 53 -20.77 12.38 -9.42
CA ARG A 53 -21.91 12.38 -10.34
C ARG A 53 -22.37 13.79 -10.68
N LYS A 54 -22.40 14.68 -9.69
CA LYS A 54 -22.82 16.08 -9.86
C LYS A 54 -21.66 17.05 -10.16
N GLN A 55 -20.43 16.52 -10.26
CA GLN A 55 -19.20 17.30 -10.40
C GLN A 55 -19.03 18.39 -9.32
N SER A 56 -19.59 18.18 -8.12
CA SER A 56 -19.55 19.15 -7.00
C SER A 56 -18.26 19.02 -6.19
N SER A 57 -18.16 19.81 -5.12
CA SER A 57 -17.06 19.81 -4.15
C SER A 57 -17.57 19.25 -2.81
N PRO A 58 -16.71 18.68 -1.95
CA PRO A 58 -17.04 18.40 -0.55
C PRO A 58 -17.65 19.58 0.23
N LEU A 59 -17.36 20.82 -0.18
CA LEU A 59 -17.90 22.04 0.43
C LEU A 59 -19.38 22.27 0.14
N ASP A 60 -19.92 21.65 -0.91
CA ASP A 60 -21.34 21.70 -1.29
C ASP A 60 -21.86 20.26 -1.41
N PRO A 61 -22.05 19.57 -0.26
CA PRO A 61 -22.42 18.17 -0.26
C PRO A 61 -23.81 18.02 -0.88
N THR A 62 -23.85 17.23 -1.93
CA THR A 62 -25.05 17.04 -2.70
C THR A 62 -25.91 15.90 -2.15
N GLY A 63 -27.23 15.95 -2.36
CA GLY A 63 -28.12 14.87 -1.93
C GLY A 63 -27.74 13.51 -2.54
N ILE A 64 -27.45 12.56 -1.64
CA ILE A 64 -27.11 11.15 -1.92
C ILE A 64 -28.36 10.41 -2.40
N THR A 65 -28.19 9.54 -3.39
CA THR A 65 -29.23 8.68 -3.95
C THR A 65 -28.91 7.20 -3.69
N LEU A 66 -29.90 6.32 -3.84
CA LEU A 66 -29.67 4.86 -3.77
C LEU A 66 -28.62 4.39 -4.78
N GLY A 67 -28.55 5.03 -5.95
CA GLY A 67 -27.53 4.74 -6.96
C GLY A 67 -26.11 5.03 -6.49
N ASP A 68 -25.91 6.02 -5.62
CA ASP A 68 -24.58 6.31 -5.07
C ASP A 68 -24.14 5.22 -4.07
N TYR A 69 -25.07 4.74 -3.23
CA TYR A 69 -24.83 3.57 -2.37
C TYR A 69 -24.56 2.29 -3.16
N ALA A 70 -25.23 2.08 -4.30
CA ALA A 70 -25.00 0.90 -5.16
C ALA A 70 -23.58 0.86 -5.76
N ASN A 71 -22.87 1.99 -5.78
CA ASN A 71 -21.47 2.09 -6.23
C ASN A 71 -20.44 1.91 -5.09
N PHE A 72 -20.83 1.34 -3.94
CA PHE A 72 -19.94 1.14 -2.78
C PHE A 72 -18.63 0.43 -3.14
N TYR A 73 -18.64 -0.49 -4.10
CA TYR A 73 -17.45 -1.24 -4.52
C TYR A 73 -16.34 -0.36 -5.12
N ARG A 74 -16.64 0.89 -5.48
CA ARG A 74 -15.67 1.84 -6.05
C ARG A 74 -14.84 2.56 -5.00
N ASN A 75 -15.31 2.62 -3.77
CA ASN A 75 -14.61 3.24 -2.65
C ASN A 75 -14.73 2.26 -1.48
N LEU A 76 -13.66 1.53 -1.23
CA LEU A 76 -13.60 0.54 -0.16
C LEU A 76 -12.92 1.16 1.06
N ASN A 77 -13.34 0.78 2.27
CA ASN A 77 -12.61 1.17 3.47
C ASN A 77 -11.30 0.37 3.58
N MET A 78 -10.35 0.85 4.39
CA MET A 78 -9.05 0.20 4.59
C MET A 78 -9.13 -1.29 4.98
N GLY A 79 -10.15 -1.69 5.76
CA GLY A 79 -10.38 -3.09 6.13
C GLY A 79 -10.87 -3.95 4.96
N GLN A 80 -11.83 -3.45 4.19
CA GLN A 80 -12.35 -4.07 2.98
C GLN A 80 -11.23 -4.24 1.95
N VAL A 81 -10.43 -3.19 1.70
CA VAL A 81 -9.28 -3.23 0.80
C VAL A 81 -8.30 -4.32 1.26
N THR A 82 -7.95 -4.33 2.55
CA THR A 82 -7.05 -5.32 3.15
C THR A 82 -7.54 -6.76 2.96
N ASP A 83 -8.82 -7.02 3.22
CA ASP A 83 -9.38 -8.35 3.04
C ASP A 83 -9.49 -8.72 1.54
N MET A 84 -9.74 -7.75 0.64
CA MET A 84 -9.75 -8.02 -0.80
C MET A 84 -8.37 -8.42 -1.32
N ALA A 85 -7.31 -7.69 -0.96
CA ALA A 85 -5.94 -8.07 -1.33
C ALA A 85 -5.54 -9.42 -0.74
N ARG A 86 -5.86 -9.62 0.53
CA ARG A 86 -5.64 -10.91 1.20
C ARG A 86 -6.43 -12.04 0.53
N ASN A 87 -7.63 -11.83 0.03
CA ASN A 87 -8.41 -12.86 -0.65
C ASN A 87 -7.77 -13.27 -1.98
N VAL A 88 -7.30 -12.31 -2.78
CA VAL A 88 -6.62 -12.58 -4.06
C VAL A 88 -5.34 -13.38 -3.81
N HIS A 89 -4.44 -12.87 -2.99
CA HIS A 89 -3.17 -13.56 -2.70
C HIS A 89 -3.40 -14.88 -1.96
N GLY A 90 -4.28 -14.93 -0.97
CA GLY A 90 -4.61 -16.14 -0.22
C GLY A 90 -5.21 -17.25 -1.10
N THR A 91 -6.03 -16.90 -2.10
CA THR A 91 -6.54 -17.86 -3.09
C THR A 91 -5.39 -18.46 -3.90
N LEU A 92 -4.48 -17.62 -4.42
CA LEU A 92 -3.32 -18.06 -5.20
C LEU A 92 -2.40 -18.95 -4.36
N TYR A 93 -2.16 -18.58 -3.12
CA TYR A 93 -1.36 -19.34 -2.16
C TYR A 93 -1.96 -20.69 -1.79
N TYR A 94 -3.27 -20.76 -1.61
CA TYR A 94 -3.98 -22.02 -1.37
C TYR A 94 -3.86 -22.97 -2.57
N ILE A 95 -4.06 -22.47 -3.78
CA ILE A 95 -3.87 -23.24 -5.02
C ILE A 95 -2.43 -23.74 -5.10
N ASN A 96 -1.45 -22.85 -4.88
CA ASN A 96 -0.04 -23.19 -4.92
C ASN A 96 0.33 -24.28 -3.90
N ASN A 97 -0.13 -24.15 -2.65
CA ASN A 97 0.07 -25.17 -1.62
C ASN A 97 -0.58 -26.51 -2.01
N ARG A 98 -1.78 -26.51 -2.60
CA ARG A 98 -2.41 -27.76 -3.07
C ARG A 98 -1.62 -28.44 -4.19
N LEU A 99 -1.07 -27.67 -5.12
CA LEU A 99 -0.22 -28.19 -6.18
C LEU A 99 1.05 -28.83 -5.61
N TRP A 100 1.76 -28.14 -4.72
CA TRP A 100 2.98 -28.66 -4.11
C TRP A 100 2.73 -29.82 -3.16
N ASN A 101 1.63 -29.84 -2.41
CA ASN A 101 1.28 -30.99 -1.58
C ASN A 101 0.91 -32.22 -2.40
N LYS A 102 0.42 -32.05 -3.64
CA LYS A 102 0.18 -33.16 -4.58
C LYS A 102 1.48 -33.68 -5.19
N TRP A 103 2.37 -32.80 -5.64
CA TRP A 103 3.60 -33.19 -6.34
C TRP A 103 4.75 -33.58 -5.41
N LEU A 104 4.86 -32.91 -4.27
CA LEU A 104 5.87 -33.18 -3.24
C LEU A 104 5.20 -33.24 -1.86
N PRO A 105 4.51 -34.35 -1.54
CA PRO A 105 3.84 -34.49 -0.25
C PRO A 105 4.82 -34.34 0.91
N PRO A 106 4.48 -33.59 1.98
CA PRO A 106 5.36 -33.33 3.12
C PRO A 106 5.47 -34.53 4.09
N SER A 107 5.83 -35.71 3.58
CA SER A 107 5.84 -36.98 4.33
C SER A 107 7.08 -37.19 5.20
N SER A 108 8.10 -36.33 5.09
CA SER A 108 9.32 -36.35 5.90
C SER A 108 9.87 -34.94 6.07
N ASN A 109 10.80 -34.70 7.02
CA ASN A 109 11.37 -33.37 7.27
C ASN A 109 11.99 -32.76 6.00
N ARG A 110 12.74 -33.57 5.25
CA ARG A 110 13.38 -33.14 3.99
C ARG A 110 12.35 -32.77 2.93
N LYS A 111 11.29 -33.59 2.76
CA LYS A 111 10.24 -33.31 1.79
C LYS A 111 9.39 -32.10 2.18
N TYR A 112 9.10 -31.94 3.48
CA TYR A 112 8.43 -30.76 4.02
C TYR A 112 9.23 -29.49 3.71
N LEU A 113 10.52 -29.47 4.07
CA LEU A 113 11.38 -28.31 3.82
C LEU A 113 11.45 -27.96 2.33
N MET A 114 11.68 -28.97 1.48
CA MET A 114 11.74 -28.77 0.03
C MET A 114 10.40 -28.27 -0.54
N ASN A 115 9.27 -28.80 -0.06
CA ASN A 115 7.94 -28.32 -0.42
C ASN A 115 7.76 -26.84 -0.04
N ARG A 116 8.11 -26.44 1.18
CA ARG A 116 7.99 -25.04 1.63
C ARG A 116 8.88 -24.10 0.83
N VAL A 117 10.11 -24.51 0.51
CA VAL A 117 11.03 -23.71 -0.34
C VAL A 117 10.42 -23.51 -1.73
N LEU A 118 9.99 -24.60 -2.38
CA LEU A 118 9.43 -24.53 -3.73
C LEU A 118 8.10 -23.77 -3.77
N ALA A 119 7.25 -23.92 -2.75
CA ALA A 119 6.02 -23.16 -2.61
C ALA A 119 6.30 -21.66 -2.49
N ASN A 120 7.25 -21.22 -1.65
CA ASN A 120 7.63 -19.80 -1.55
C ASN A 120 8.26 -19.26 -2.83
N LEU A 121 9.12 -20.04 -3.51
CA LEU A 121 9.73 -19.62 -4.77
C LEU A 121 8.68 -19.43 -5.88
N THR A 122 7.72 -20.34 -6.00
CA THR A 122 6.63 -20.22 -6.99
C THR A 122 5.62 -19.15 -6.63
N ALA A 123 5.37 -18.93 -5.33
CA ALA A 123 4.49 -17.87 -4.84
C ALA A 123 4.98 -16.47 -5.25
N LEU A 124 6.29 -16.23 -5.28
CA LEU A 124 6.85 -14.97 -5.79
C LEU A 124 6.41 -14.67 -7.23
N GLY A 125 6.28 -15.70 -8.07
CA GLY A 125 5.77 -15.54 -9.44
C GLY A 125 4.31 -15.13 -9.46
N THR A 126 3.47 -15.76 -8.63
CA THR A 126 2.05 -15.39 -8.50
C THR A 126 1.88 -14.01 -7.87
N ASP A 127 2.73 -13.64 -6.92
CA ASP A 127 2.72 -12.34 -6.26
C ASP A 127 3.06 -11.23 -7.23
N TYR A 128 4.10 -11.41 -8.07
CA TYR A 128 4.44 -10.45 -9.11
C TYR A 128 3.27 -10.14 -10.05
N ILE A 129 2.52 -11.18 -10.44
CA ILE A 129 1.31 -11.01 -11.28
C ILE A 129 0.23 -10.29 -10.48
N ALA A 130 -0.03 -10.73 -9.26
CA ALA A 130 -1.09 -10.20 -8.40
C ALA A 130 -0.87 -8.73 -8.02
N THR A 131 0.39 -8.25 -7.94
CA THR A 131 0.70 -6.86 -7.58
C THR A 131 -0.06 -5.84 -8.44
N LYS A 132 -0.24 -6.11 -9.74
CA LYS A 132 -0.90 -5.18 -10.69
C LYS A 132 -2.37 -5.51 -10.96
N LEU A 133 -2.92 -6.55 -10.35
CA LEU A 133 -4.33 -6.87 -10.52
C LEU A 133 -5.18 -5.95 -9.64
N PRO A 134 -6.43 -5.66 -10.04
CA PRO A 134 -7.42 -5.14 -9.10
C PRO A 134 -7.49 -6.05 -7.87
N TYR A 135 -7.60 -5.45 -6.69
CA TYR A 135 -7.49 -6.16 -5.41
C TYR A 135 -6.12 -6.84 -5.22
N GLY A 136 -5.07 -6.34 -5.85
CA GLY A 136 -3.69 -6.74 -5.64
C GLY A 136 -2.96 -5.86 -4.62
N TYR A 137 -1.65 -6.08 -4.50
CA TYR A 137 -0.79 -5.30 -3.61
C TYR A 137 -0.75 -3.80 -3.95
N ALA A 138 -0.64 -3.42 -5.23
CA ALA A 138 -0.61 -2.00 -5.59
C ALA A 138 -2.00 -1.35 -5.49
N PHE A 139 -3.07 -2.07 -5.81
CA PHE A 139 -4.44 -1.60 -5.59
C PHE A 139 -4.67 -1.27 -4.12
N GLN A 140 -4.16 -2.11 -3.22
CA GLN A 140 -4.24 -1.85 -1.79
C GLN A 140 -3.56 -0.53 -1.41
N HIS A 141 -2.36 -0.29 -1.92
CA HIS A 141 -1.62 0.96 -1.68
C HIS A 141 -2.48 2.17 -2.07
N GLU A 142 -2.99 2.18 -3.30
CA GLU A 142 -3.77 3.30 -3.81
C GLU A 142 -5.12 3.48 -3.11
N GLU A 143 -5.85 2.40 -2.85
CA GLU A 143 -7.15 2.48 -2.19
C GLU A 143 -7.06 2.94 -0.73
N PHE A 144 -5.91 2.79 -0.07
CA PHE A 144 -5.71 3.38 1.26
C PHE A 144 -5.68 4.91 1.18
N HIS A 145 -5.04 5.50 0.16
CA HIS A 145 -5.14 6.95 -0.08
C HIS A 145 -6.58 7.35 -0.38
N ARG A 146 -7.26 6.58 -1.24
CA ARG A 146 -8.67 6.85 -1.61
C ARG A 146 -9.63 6.72 -0.43
N SER A 147 -9.35 5.84 0.53
CA SER A 147 -10.12 5.70 1.77
C SER A 147 -10.12 7.01 2.58
N VAL A 148 -8.94 7.65 2.71
CA VAL A 148 -8.80 8.94 3.43
C VAL A 148 -9.56 10.06 2.70
N MET A 149 -9.55 10.07 1.37
CA MET A 149 -10.33 11.03 0.58
C MET A 149 -11.84 10.77 0.67
N SER A 150 -12.25 9.51 0.64
CA SER A 150 -13.66 9.11 0.64
C SER A 150 -14.39 9.54 1.90
N VAL A 151 -13.76 9.42 3.07
CA VAL A 151 -14.33 9.91 4.36
C VAL A 151 -14.51 11.43 4.41
N ARG A 152 -13.94 12.15 3.43
CA ARG A 152 -14.10 13.60 3.26
C ARG A 152 -14.95 13.96 2.03
N GLY A 153 -15.63 13.00 1.43
CA GLY A 153 -16.48 13.21 0.25
C GLY A 153 -15.70 13.60 -1.00
N ILE A 154 -14.38 13.37 -1.03
CA ILE A 154 -13.51 13.66 -2.17
C ILE A 154 -13.51 12.44 -3.08
N TYR A 155 -13.92 12.65 -4.34
CA TYR A 155 -13.81 11.60 -5.35
C TYR A 155 -12.38 11.49 -5.87
N SER A 156 -11.97 10.25 -6.12
CA SER A 156 -10.65 9.89 -6.63
C SER A 156 -10.75 8.61 -7.46
N TYR A 157 -9.70 8.26 -8.20
CA TYR A 157 -9.68 7.07 -9.05
C TYR A 157 -8.33 6.37 -9.00
N ASP A 158 -8.35 5.09 -8.65
CA ASP A 158 -7.18 4.22 -8.68
C ASP A 158 -6.85 3.78 -10.12
N GLU A 159 -5.66 4.12 -10.61
CA GLU A 159 -5.21 3.74 -11.95
C GLU A 159 -4.83 2.26 -12.12
N VAL A 160 -4.83 1.42 -11.06
CA VAL A 160 -4.73 -0.04 -11.20
C VAL A 160 -5.81 -0.57 -12.14
N TRP A 161 -7.01 0.01 -12.12
CA TRP A 161 -8.10 -0.36 -13.02
C TRP A 161 -7.80 -0.14 -14.51
N LYS A 162 -6.77 0.67 -14.84
CA LYS A 162 -6.26 0.86 -16.20
C LYS A 162 -4.98 0.04 -16.48
N PHE A 163 -4.59 -0.84 -15.57
CA PHE A 163 -3.28 -1.48 -15.53
C PHE A 163 -2.10 -0.48 -15.41
N GLY A 164 -2.36 0.70 -14.83
CA GLY A 164 -1.38 1.76 -14.57
C GLY A 164 -0.83 2.46 -15.82
N LYS A 165 -0.05 3.53 -15.62
CA LYS A 165 0.79 4.15 -16.67
C LYS A 165 2.19 3.53 -16.65
N GLY A 166 2.28 2.20 -16.82
CA GLY A 166 3.56 1.46 -16.78
C GLY A 166 3.86 0.81 -15.41
N PHE A 167 4.91 1.27 -14.71
CA PHE A 167 5.25 0.82 -13.35
C PHE A 167 4.77 1.76 -12.25
N ASP A 168 4.39 3.00 -12.62
CA ASP A 168 3.82 3.97 -11.70
C ASP A 168 2.29 3.87 -11.76
N ILE A 169 1.70 3.63 -10.60
CA ILE A 169 0.25 3.60 -10.37
C ILE A 169 -0.04 4.85 -9.54
N ALA A 170 -1.13 5.53 -9.85
CA ALA A 170 -1.46 6.83 -9.28
C ALA A 170 -2.91 6.87 -8.82
N VAL A 171 -3.20 7.75 -7.86
CA VAL A 171 -4.56 8.16 -7.56
C VAL A 171 -4.87 9.47 -8.26
N THR A 172 -5.80 9.38 -9.21
CA THR A 172 -6.13 10.47 -10.13
C THR A 172 -7.55 10.99 -9.91
N ARG A 173 -7.99 11.94 -10.75
CA ARG A 173 -9.31 12.60 -10.72
C ARG A 173 -9.62 13.40 -9.46
N VAL A 174 -8.60 13.75 -8.70
CA VAL A 174 -8.68 14.68 -7.58
C VAL A 174 -8.56 16.11 -8.11
N LYS A 175 -9.44 17.00 -7.68
CA LYS A 175 -9.38 18.43 -8.06
C LYS A 175 -8.46 19.20 -7.13
N ASP A 176 -7.97 20.35 -7.56
CA ASP A 176 -7.14 21.21 -6.71
C ASP A 176 -7.97 21.78 -5.54
N GLU A 177 -9.24 22.11 -5.77
CA GLU A 177 -10.15 22.60 -4.73
C GLU A 177 -10.40 21.58 -3.63
N ASP A 178 -10.38 20.28 -3.97
CA ASP A 178 -10.55 19.19 -3.00
C ASP A 178 -9.33 19.09 -2.06
N LEU A 179 -8.12 19.28 -2.60
CA LEU A 179 -6.88 19.26 -1.82
C LEU A 179 -6.72 20.54 -0.97
N ILE A 180 -7.12 21.70 -1.50
CA ILE A 180 -7.21 22.95 -0.72
C ILE A 180 -8.18 22.77 0.45
N TYR A 181 -9.36 22.22 0.18
CA TYR A 181 -10.36 21.91 1.20
C TYR A 181 -9.79 20.96 2.27
N LEU A 182 -9.17 19.86 1.86
CA LEU A 182 -8.62 18.86 2.76
C LEU A 182 -7.52 19.46 3.65
N LYS A 183 -6.56 20.17 3.06
CA LYS A 183 -5.47 20.82 3.81
C LYS A 183 -6.00 21.83 4.82
N LYS A 184 -6.95 22.68 4.41
CA LYS A 184 -7.48 23.76 5.24
C LYS A 184 -8.34 23.24 6.41
N ASN A 185 -9.19 22.26 6.15
CA ASN A 185 -10.21 21.84 7.12
C ASN A 185 -9.86 20.57 7.89
N HIS A 186 -8.99 19.72 7.32
CA HIS A 186 -8.58 18.43 7.88
C HIS A 186 -7.07 18.20 7.71
N PRO A 187 -6.19 19.08 8.23
CA PRO A 187 -4.75 19.00 7.99
C PRO A 187 -4.12 17.69 8.45
N ALA A 188 -4.65 17.07 9.51
CA ALA A 188 -4.21 15.75 9.97
C ALA A 188 -4.48 14.66 8.93
N ASP A 189 -5.62 14.73 8.23
CA ASP A 189 -5.93 13.78 7.16
C ASP A 189 -5.13 14.08 5.91
N MET A 190 -4.76 15.33 5.64
CA MET A 190 -3.83 15.65 4.56
C MET A 190 -2.45 15.01 4.77
N VAL A 191 -1.95 15.04 6.01
CA VAL A 191 -0.73 14.33 6.38
C VAL A 191 -0.93 12.83 6.23
N ARG A 192 -1.98 12.26 6.84
CA ARG A 192 -2.24 10.82 6.77
C ARG A 192 -2.43 10.32 5.35
N LEU A 193 -3.12 11.11 4.52
CA LEU A 193 -3.36 10.81 3.11
C LEU A 193 -2.05 10.43 2.42
N SER A 194 -0.97 11.17 2.63
CA SER A 194 0.32 10.88 1.99
C SER A 194 1.02 9.63 2.53
N ALA A 195 0.75 9.17 3.75
CA ALA A 195 1.37 7.97 4.31
C ALA A 195 0.51 6.70 4.17
N ALA A 196 -0.78 6.87 3.83
CA ALA A 196 -1.78 5.82 3.89
C ALA A 196 -1.44 4.59 3.02
N GLY A 197 -0.83 4.78 1.85
CA GLY A 197 -0.45 3.67 0.97
C GLY A 197 0.47 2.65 1.64
N VAL A 198 1.55 3.13 2.29
CA VAL A 198 2.46 2.28 3.07
C VAL A 198 1.81 1.77 4.37
N GLU A 199 0.89 2.51 5.00
CA GLU A 199 0.05 1.94 6.08
C GLU A 199 -0.71 0.70 5.57
N GLY A 200 -1.23 0.77 4.34
CA GLY A 200 -1.92 -0.32 3.65
C GLY A 200 -1.04 -1.52 3.38
N GLU A 201 0.19 -1.31 2.93
CA GLU A 201 1.18 -2.38 2.74
C GLU A 201 1.43 -3.15 4.05
N TYR A 202 1.66 -2.43 5.15
CA TYR A 202 1.88 -3.07 6.46
C TYR A 202 0.62 -3.74 7.02
N ALA A 203 -0.57 -3.15 6.82
CA ALA A 203 -1.83 -3.76 7.20
C ALA A 203 -2.05 -5.10 6.47
N TYR A 204 -1.75 -5.16 5.17
CA TYR A 204 -1.78 -6.38 4.38
C TYR A 204 -0.81 -7.43 4.92
N PHE A 205 0.45 -7.08 5.17
CA PHE A 205 1.42 -8.04 5.72
C PHE A 205 1.02 -8.58 7.08
N LYS A 206 0.50 -7.72 7.97
CA LYS A 206 -0.04 -8.13 9.26
C LYS A 206 -1.17 -9.13 9.06
N ARG A 207 -2.11 -8.84 8.17
CA ARG A 207 -3.27 -9.72 7.88
C ARG A 207 -2.84 -11.09 7.36
N MET A 208 -1.88 -11.16 6.43
CA MET A 208 -1.35 -12.43 5.91
C MET A 208 -0.64 -13.26 6.99
N ARG A 209 0.06 -12.61 7.93
CA ARG A 209 0.69 -13.28 9.08
C ARG A 209 -0.33 -13.79 10.09
N GLU A 210 -1.37 -13.01 10.37
CA GLU A 210 -2.47 -13.41 11.24
C GLU A 210 -3.15 -14.68 10.72
N ASP A 211 -3.38 -14.78 9.40
CA ASP A 211 -3.91 -16.00 8.79
C ASP A 211 -2.99 -17.21 9.00
N ASN A 212 -1.68 -17.03 8.77
CA ASN A 212 -0.71 -18.09 9.00
C ASN A 212 -0.64 -18.53 10.47
N PHE A 213 -0.76 -17.59 11.41
CA PHE A 213 -0.65 -17.86 12.84
C PHE A 213 -1.95 -18.42 13.44
N PHE A 214 -3.08 -17.73 13.26
CA PHE A 214 -4.35 -18.06 13.90
C PHE A 214 -5.19 -19.08 13.14
N LYS A 215 -5.04 -19.16 11.81
CA LYS A 215 -5.83 -20.06 10.95
C LYS A 215 -5.02 -21.22 10.38
N HIS A 216 -3.71 -21.23 10.63
CA HIS A 216 -2.78 -22.26 10.14
C HIS A 216 -2.93 -22.51 8.62
N THR A 217 -2.99 -21.44 7.83
CA THR A 217 -3.19 -21.53 6.38
C THR A 217 -1.95 -21.99 5.62
N GLY A 218 -0.77 -21.86 6.23
CA GLY A 218 0.50 -22.24 5.63
C GLY A 218 0.83 -21.47 4.36
N TYR A 219 0.38 -20.23 4.21
CA TYR A 219 0.67 -19.42 3.03
C TYR A 219 2.17 -19.29 2.77
N PRO A 220 2.63 -19.53 1.52
CA PRO A 220 4.01 -19.31 1.10
C PRO A 220 4.31 -17.82 0.89
N PHE A 221 4.15 -17.02 1.95
CA PHE A 221 4.19 -15.56 1.96
C PHE A 221 5.55 -14.96 2.35
N VAL A 222 6.56 -15.78 2.70
CA VAL A 222 7.85 -15.30 3.22
C VAL A 222 8.55 -14.38 2.22
N GLY A 223 8.56 -14.76 0.94
CA GLY A 223 9.17 -13.99 -0.12
C GLY A 223 8.56 -12.58 -0.25
N LEU A 224 7.23 -12.50 -0.38
CA LEU A 224 6.52 -11.22 -0.46
C LEU A 224 6.65 -10.41 0.83
N SER A 225 6.62 -11.04 2.00
CA SER A 225 6.82 -10.35 3.28
C SER A 225 8.17 -9.62 3.32
N ILE A 226 9.25 -10.28 2.90
CA ILE A 226 10.60 -9.69 2.90
C ILE A 226 10.72 -8.61 1.82
N ILE A 227 10.39 -8.93 0.57
CA ILE A 227 10.55 -8.00 -0.55
C ILE A 227 9.64 -6.79 -0.37
N GLY A 228 8.40 -7.00 0.05
CA GLY A 228 7.42 -5.96 0.30
C GLY A 228 7.78 -5.08 1.51
N THR A 229 8.31 -5.64 2.60
CA THR A 229 8.83 -4.82 3.71
C THR A 229 10.02 -3.97 3.26
N MET A 230 10.92 -4.53 2.45
CA MET A 230 12.03 -3.77 1.86
C MET A 230 11.54 -2.70 0.89
N HIS A 231 10.47 -2.96 0.14
CA HIS A 231 9.82 -1.97 -0.71
C HIS A 231 9.33 -0.78 0.13
N ALA A 232 8.51 -1.02 1.16
CA ALA A 232 8.00 0.02 2.04
C ALA A 232 9.13 0.88 2.65
N ILE A 233 10.17 0.23 3.20
CA ILE A 233 11.36 0.91 3.74
C ILE A 233 12.03 1.80 2.69
N ASN A 234 12.28 1.26 1.49
CA ASN A 234 12.95 1.99 0.42
C ASN A 234 12.08 3.14 -0.11
N TYR A 235 10.75 2.96 -0.13
CA TYR A 235 9.80 3.94 -0.62
C TYR A 235 9.76 5.18 0.29
N VAL A 236 9.76 4.99 1.61
CA VAL A 236 9.87 6.11 2.58
C VAL A 236 11.18 6.88 2.43
N ASN A 237 12.27 6.18 2.12
CA ASN A 237 13.60 6.77 1.93
C ASN A 237 13.85 7.26 0.49
N LEU A 238 12.89 7.09 -0.42
CA LEU A 238 13.03 7.40 -1.84
C LEU A 238 13.41 8.86 -2.12
N PRO A 239 12.94 9.87 -1.34
CA PRO A 239 13.36 11.26 -1.52
C PRO A 239 14.88 11.47 -1.50
N PHE A 240 15.64 10.61 -0.82
CA PHE A 240 17.10 10.71 -0.75
C PHE A 240 17.84 10.04 -1.90
N ALA A 241 17.13 9.41 -2.85
CA ALA A 241 17.76 8.84 -4.03
C ALA A 241 18.26 9.95 -4.95
N LYS A 242 19.48 9.80 -5.51
CA LYS A 242 20.09 10.81 -6.40
C LYS A 242 19.19 11.23 -7.57
N ARG A 243 18.37 10.29 -8.06
CA ARG A 243 17.47 10.49 -9.21
C ARG A 243 16.11 11.07 -8.83
N PHE A 244 15.80 11.23 -7.55
CA PHE A 244 14.45 11.58 -7.07
C PHE A 244 13.93 12.86 -7.72
N ASN A 245 14.67 13.96 -7.63
CA ASN A 245 14.26 15.24 -8.21
C ASN A 245 14.04 15.14 -9.73
N ASN A 246 14.89 14.39 -10.44
CA ASN A 246 14.74 14.18 -11.89
C ASN A 246 13.47 13.38 -12.22
N ILE A 247 13.07 12.43 -11.38
CA ILE A 247 11.82 11.70 -11.57
C ILE A 247 10.63 12.63 -11.30
N THR A 248 10.68 13.42 -10.21
CA THR A 248 9.64 14.42 -9.93
C THR A 248 9.49 15.43 -11.07
N ASP A 249 10.60 15.85 -11.69
CA ASP A 249 10.57 16.72 -12.87
C ASP A 249 9.89 16.06 -14.08
N SER A 250 10.11 14.75 -14.28
CA SER A 250 9.42 13.99 -15.32
C SER A 250 7.90 13.95 -15.10
N ILE A 251 7.46 13.74 -13.85
CA ILE A 251 6.04 13.75 -13.49
C ILE A 251 5.44 15.14 -13.76
N LEU A 252 6.13 16.20 -13.34
CA LEU A 252 5.70 17.58 -13.57
C LEU A 252 5.59 17.91 -15.05
N ALA A 253 6.50 17.42 -15.90
CA ALA A 253 6.46 17.67 -17.32
C ALA A 253 5.30 16.94 -18.04
N HIS A 254 5.00 15.71 -17.62
CA HIS A 254 4.02 14.84 -18.28
C HIS A 254 2.57 15.30 -18.07
N ASP A 255 2.18 15.62 -16.82
CA ASP A 255 0.77 15.89 -16.47
C ASP A 255 0.41 17.38 -16.42
N LYS A 256 1.21 18.24 -17.08
CA LYS A 256 1.13 19.70 -16.96
C LYS A 256 -0.19 20.34 -17.40
N ASN A 257 -0.92 19.72 -18.31
CA ASN A 257 -2.11 20.32 -18.93
C ASN A 257 -3.45 19.73 -18.45
N ASP A 258 -3.43 18.68 -17.61
CA ASP A 258 -4.65 18.00 -17.17
C ASP A 258 -4.62 17.77 -15.66
N ILE A 259 -5.44 18.54 -14.92
CA ILE A 259 -5.54 18.46 -13.46
C ILE A 259 -6.01 17.08 -13.00
N LEU A 260 -6.92 16.44 -13.76
CA LEU A 260 -7.54 15.18 -13.37
C LEU A 260 -6.71 13.96 -13.75
N ALA A 261 -5.73 14.10 -14.65
CA ALA A 261 -4.80 13.02 -14.99
C ALA A 261 -3.59 12.92 -14.05
N ARG A 262 -3.36 13.94 -13.22
CA ARG A 262 -2.27 13.99 -12.24
C ARG A 262 -2.54 13.06 -11.09
N ASP A 263 -1.45 12.50 -10.57
CA ASP A 263 -1.46 11.98 -9.22
C ASP A 263 -1.83 13.08 -8.20
N PHE A 264 -2.45 12.69 -7.09
CA PHE A 264 -2.90 13.61 -6.06
C PHE A 264 -1.73 14.25 -5.29
N THR A 265 -0.55 13.62 -5.22
CA THR A 265 0.57 14.08 -4.39
C THR A 265 1.94 13.98 -5.06
N GLY A 266 2.11 13.14 -6.08
CA GLY A 266 3.41 12.73 -6.58
C GLY A 266 4.02 11.68 -5.65
N TYR A 267 5.18 11.97 -5.06
CA TYR A 267 5.80 11.06 -4.10
C TYR A 267 5.37 11.34 -2.66
N ASP A 268 4.48 10.47 -2.17
CA ASP A 268 4.01 10.32 -0.80
C ASP A 268 4.88 10.93 0.29
N PHE A 269 6.04 10.36 0.57
CA PHE A 269 6.78 10.69 1.79
C PHE A 269 7.48 12.05 1.77
N SER A 270 7.69 12.62 0.58
CA SER A 270 8.15 14.01 0.46
C SER A 270 7.02 14.99 0.78
N ALA A 271 5.80 14.72 0.33
CA ALA A 271 4.62 15.50 0.67
C ALA A 271 4.21 15.31 2.14
N TRP A 272 4.25 14.07 2.64
CA TRP A 272 3.96 13.72 4.03
C TRP A 272 4.80 14.54 5.01
N VAL A 273 6.13 14.53 4.86
CA VAL A 273 7.00 15.25 5.80
C VAL A 273 6.85 16.76 5.66
N TYR A 274 6.60 17.26 4.44
CA TYR A 274 6.35 18.67 4.18
C TYR A 274 5.10 19.16 4.90
N ASP A 275 3.97 18.47 4.71
CA ASP A 275 2.69 18.82 5.33
C ASP A 275 2.69 18.65 6.83
N LEU A 276 3.41 17.63 7.34
CA LEU A 276 3.56 17.38 8.77
C LEU A 276 4.23 18.56 9.49
N HIS A 277 5.23 19.17 8.85
CA HIS A 277 5.97 20.31 9.42
C HIS A 277 5.33 21.67 9.09
N ARG A 278 4.31 21.69 8.23
CA ARG A 278 3.59 22.90 7.81
C ARG A 278 2.08 22.69 7.86
N PRO A 279 1.49 22.39 9.03
CA PRO A 279 0.07 22.07 9.12
C PRO A 279 -0.83 23.25 8.73
N ASP A 280 -0.42 24.48 9.06
CA ASP A 280 -1.23 25.70 8.86
C ASP A 280 -0.94 26.41 7.52
N GLU A 281 0.03 25.92 6.74
CA GLU A 281 0.34 26.50 5.43
C GLU A 281 -0.78 26.15 4.44
N ALA A 282 -1.30 27.17 3.74
CA ALA A 282 -2.30 26.99 2.70
C ALA A 282 -1.75 26.09 1.59
N TYR A 283 -2.58 25.21 1.03
CA TYR A 283 -2.14 24.25 0.01
C TYR A 283 -1.60 24.96 -1.25
N GLU A 284 -2.15 26.12 -1.55
CA GLU A 284 -1.81 27.01 -2.65
C GLU A 284 -0.37 27.56 -2.54
N ALA A 285 0.21 27.59 -1.33
CA ALA A 285 1.58 28.05 -1.11
C ALA A 285 2.64 27.16 -1.81
N ARG A 286 2.26 25.95 -2.26
CA ARG A 286 3.12 25.11 -3.11
C ARG A 286 3.42 25.75 -4.47
N GLY A 287 2.64 26.75 -4.87
CA GLY A 287 2.79 27.48 -6.12
C GLY A 287 2.11 26.80 -7.30
N SER A 288 2.15 27.46 -8.45
CA SER A 288 1.51 26.96 -9.67
C SER A 288 2.31 25.85 -10.32
N TRP A 289 1.63 24.97 -11.05
CA TRP A 289 2.27 23.92 -11.84
C TRP A 289 3.25 24.52 -12.87
N PRO A 290 4.53 24.11 -12.88
CA PRO A 290 5.53 24.71 -13.78
C PRO A 290 5.14 24.54 -15.26
N GLY A 291 4.88 25.66 -15.96
CA GLY A 291 4.49 25.66 -17.37
C GLY A 291 3.16 24.96 -17.68
N GLY A 292 2.28 24.84 -16.68
CA GLY A 292 0.99 24.17 -16.77
C GLY A 292 -0.11 24.92 -16.01
N VAL A 293 -1.22 24.22 -15.74
CA VAL A 293 -2.39 24.77 -15.05
C VAL A 293 -2.50 24.26 -13.60
N GLY A 294 -3.15 24.99 -12.69
CA GLY A 294 -3.41 24.51 -11.32
C GLY A 294 -2.19 24.52 -10.38
N ILE A 295 -2.31 23.83 -9.25
CA ILE A 295 -1.34 23.82 -8.14
C ILE A 295 -0.26 22.75 -8.34
N LYS A 296 0.99 23.07 -8.01
CA LYS A 296 2.10 22.12 -7.94
C LYS A 296 1.86 21.15 -6.76
N ARG A 297 1.36 19.94 -7.05
CA ARG A 297 1.13 18.91 -6.02
C ARG A 297 2.43 18.27 -5.52
N PRO A 298 3.36 17.82 -6.42
CA PRO A 298 4.59 17.16 -5.99
C PRO A 298 5.52 18.07 -5.21
N ILE A 299 6.06 17.53 -4.12
CA ILE A 299 7.13 18.13 -3.31
C ILE A 299 8.45 17.48 -3.73
N LYS A 300 9.47 18.30 -4.02
CA LYS A 300 10.81 17.79 -4.32
C LYS A 300 11.62 17.61 -3.04
N GLU A 301 12.70 16.83 -3.12
CA GLU A 301 13.65 16.77 -2.01
C GLU A 301 14.30 18.15 -1.76
N SER A 302 14.47 18.95 -2.82
CA SER A 302 14.95 20.33 -2.72
C SER A 302 13.99 21.28 -2.00
N ASP A 303 12.72 20.94 -1.90
CA ASP A 303 11.70 21.74 -1.21
C ASP A 303 11.69 21.47 0.32
N LEU A 304 12.44 20.45 0.78
CA LEU A 304 12.51 20.04 2.18
C LEU A 304 13.63 20.79 2.92
N THR A 305 13.37 21.23 4.15
CA THR A 305 14.40 21.81 5.02
C THR A 305 15.34 20.72 5.57
N PRO A 306 16.52 21.08 6.09
CA PRO A 306 17.39 20.12 6.77
C PRO A 306 16.70 19.37 7.91
N GLN A 307 15.82 20.04 8.68
CA GLN A 307 15.09 19.37 9.77
C GLN A 307 14.12 18.30 9.22
N MET A 308 13.34 18.63 8.18
CA MET A 308 12.43 17.69 7.53
C MET A 308 13.19 16.47 6.98
N LYS A 309 14.34 16.68 6.34
CA LYS A 309 15.19 15.60 5.82
C LYS A 309 15.73 14.71 6.94
N SER A 310 16.13 15.30 8.07
CA SER A 310 16.58 14.55 9.24
C SER A 310 15.45 13.66 9.80
N PHE A 311 14.27 14.25 10.03
CA PHE A 311 13.10 13.55 10.54
C PHE A 311 12.63 12.41 9.60
N LEU A 312 12.56 12.67 8.29
CA LEU A 312 12.17 11.65 7.32
C LEU A 312 13.18 10.49 7.28
N ARG A 313 14.49 10.78 7.36
CA ARG A 313 15.54 9.75 7.39
C ARG A 313 15.45 8.90 8.65
N GLU A 314 15.23 9.52 9.80
CA GLU A 314 15.04 8.81 11.06
C GLU A 314 13.82 7.89 10.99
N THR A 315 12.67 8.42 10.55
CA THR A 315 11.44 7.64 10.39
C THR A 315 11.61 6.49 9.39
N GLY A 316 12.21 6.76 8.23
CA GLY A 316 12.50 5.74 7.22
C GLY A 316 13.44 4.66 7.74
N ASN A 317 14.41 5.01 8.59
CA ASN A 317 15.31 4.03 9.21
C ASN A 317 14.64 3.21 10.32
N MET A 318 13.68 3.77 11.05
CA MET A 318 12.92 3.02 12.06
C MET A 318 12.11 1.88 11.42
N GLN A 319 11.73 1.99 10.14
CA GLN A 319 11.00 0.91 9.47
C GLN A 319 11.79 -0.40 9.34
N TYR A 320 13.12 -0.37 9.43
CA TYR A 320 13.93 -1.60 9.45
C TYR A 320 13.62 -2.50 10.66
N LEU A 321 13.02 -1.96 11.73
CA LEU A 321 12.56 -2.75 12.87
C LEU A 321 11.52 -3.82 12.46
N ASN A 322 10.77 -3.59 11.37
CA ASN A 322 9.82 -4.58 10.85
C ASN A 322 10.50 -5.89 10.40
N LEU A 323 11.80 -5.85 10.06
CA LEU A 323 12.57 -7.04 9.65
C LEU A 323 12.99 -7.93 10.82
N ILE A 324 12.87 -7.45 12.06
CA ILE A 324 13.26 -8.21 13.27
C ILE A 324 12.21 -9.29 13.61
N SER A 325 10.97 -9.13 13.14
CA SER A 325 9.87 -10.04 13.49
C SER A 325 10.15 -11.48 13.02
N PRO A 326 10.02 -12.50 13.88
CA PRO A 326 10.24 -13.91 13.49
C PRO A 326 9.24 -14.38 12.41
N PHE A 327 8.05 -13.77 12.38
CA PHE A 327 7.04 -13.99 11.35
C PHE A 327 7.54 -13.61 9.93
N MET A 328 8.58 -12.79 9.81
CA MET A 328 9.20 -12.44 8.51
C MET A 328 9.78 -13.64 7.78
N ILE A 329 10.27 -14.63 8.53
CA ILE A 329 10.91 -15.83 7.99
C ILE A 329 10.08 -17.10 8.24
N GLY A 330 8.80 -16.93 8.57
CA GLY A 330 7.87 -18.03 8.77
C GLY A 330 8.11 -18.85 10.04
N ILE A 331 8.73 -18.25 11.05
CA ILE A 331 8.75 -18.81 12.41
C ILE A 331 7.46 -18.31 13.09
N ASN A 332 6.50 -19.22 13.24
CA ASN A 332 5.19 -18.98 13.82
C ASN A 332 5.02 -19.76 15.12
#